data_AF-A0A924ZLW2-F1
#
_entry.id   AF-A0A924ZLW2-F1
#
_cell.length_a   1.000
_cell.length_b   1.000
_cell.length_c   1.000
_cell.angle_alpha   90.00
_cell.angle_beta   90.00
_cell.angle_gamma   90.00
#
_symmetry.space_group_name_H-M   'P 1'
#
loop_
_entity.id
_entity.type
_entity.pdbx_description
1 polymer ?
#
loop_
_entity_poly.entity_id
_entity_poly.type
_entity_poly.pdbx_seq_one_letter_code
_entity_poly.pdbx_strand_id
1 'polypeptide(L)'
;MLFILKVLKTRKKNDIKSEIENLQAKISLLRISLKSKVKKKALTLRTSFTKPISEGEPIDSALQQLIANNLETGNDLQTYVDLSRAVNSHIIASVPNYIPTEDFMTMDFSNEIAIIVLIKEISSLSARLNKRIEKYNQTQPEVKIPYVDNLIFPGMIDFNRVYNDHQLISEAKDDLKQTA
;
A
#
# COMPACT_ATOMS: atom_id res chain seq x y z
N MET A 1 12.77 -44.33 -18.59
CA MET A 1 11.73 -43.27 -18.68
C MET A 1 11.02 -42.93 -17.35
N LEU A 2 11.33 -43.59 -16.22
CA LEU A 2 10.70 -43.28 -14.92
C LEU A 2 11.39 -42.13 -14.14
N PHE A 3 12.66 -41.87 -14.42
CA PHE A 3 13.46 -40.85 -13.71
C PHE A 3 13.05 -39.41 -14.08
N ILE A 4 12.77 -39.16 -15.36
CA ILE A 4 12.35 -37.85 -15.87
C ILE A 4 10.95 -37.48 -15.34
N LEU A 5 10.04 -38.45 -15.22
CA LEU A 5 8.72 -38.25 -14.60
C LEU A 5 8.82 -37.97 -13.09
N LYS A 6 9.78 -38.58 -12.38
CA LYS A 6 10.04 -38.29 -10.97
C LYS A 6 10.60 -36.88 -10.79
N VAL A 7 11.58 -36.48 -11.60
CA VAL A 7 12.19 -35.13 -11.59
C VAL A 7 11.18 -34.04 -12.01
N LEU A 8 10.30 -34.32 -12.97
CA LEU A 8 9.20 -33.41 -13.33
C LEU A 8 8.10 -33.36 -12.25
N LYS A 9 7.82 -34.47 -11.53
CA LYS A 9 6.94 -34.45 -10.36
C LYS A 9 7.54 -33.69 -9.18
N THR A 10 8.86 -33.71 -8.98
CA THR A 10 9.53 -32.87 -7.97
C THR A 10 9.60 -31.41 -8.39
N ARG A 11 9.75 -31.09 -9.68
CA ARG A 11 9.72 -29.70 -10.18
C ARG A 11 8.33 -29.06 -10.22
N LYS A 12 7.25 -29.86 -10.18
CA LYS A 12 5.85 -29.38 -10.28
C LYS A 12 5.10 -29.37 -8.93
N LYS A 13 5.79 -29.60 -7.82
CA LYS A 13 5.30 -29.19 -6.50
C LYS A 13 6.03 -27.90 -6.15
N ASN A 14 5.41 -26.76 -6.45
CA ASN A 14 5.68 -25.59 -5.63
C ASN A 14 5.35 -26.01 -4.21
N ASP A 15 6.38 -26.14 -3.38
CA ASP A 15 6.18 -26.41 -1.96
C ASP A 15 5.33 -25.28 -1.39
N ILE A 16 4.33 -25.62 -0.56
CA ILE A 16 3.43 -24.61 0.02
C ILE A 16 4.25 -23.57 0.79
N LYS A 17 5.36 -24.01 1.39
CA LYS A 17 6.35 -23.13 2.03
C LYS A 17 6.99 -22.15 1.04
N SER A 18 7.44 -22.61 -0.13
CA SER A 18 7.96 -21.71 -1.17
C SER A 18 6.89 -20.74 -1.69
N GLU A 19 5.62 -21.15 -1.76
CA GLU A 19 4.53 -20.22 -2.12
C GLU A 19 4.29 -19.14 -1.06
N ILE A 20 4.43 -19.50 0.23
CA ILE A 20 4.36 -18.56 1.36
C ILE A 20 5.52 -17.56 1.28
N GLU A 21 6.75 -18.04 1.09
CA GLU A 21 7.96 -17.20 0.95
C GLU A 21 7.83 -16.23 -0.24
N ASN A 22 7.35 -16.71 -1.38
CA ASN A 22 7.12 -15.86 -2.56
C ASN A 22 6.06 -14.77 -2.32
N LEU A 23 4.99 -15.09 -1.59
CA LEU A 23 3.97 -14.10 -1.22
C LEU A 23 4.52 -13.06 -0.23
N GLN A 24 5.31 -13.48 0.75
CA GLN A 24 5.97 -12.58 1.70
C GLN A 24 6.94 -11.63 0.98
N ALA A 25 7.73 -12.15 0.05
CA ALA A 25 8.62 -11.33 -0.78
C ALA A 25 7.82 -10.31 -1.59
N LYS A 26 6.72 -10.72 -2.22
CA LYS A 26 5.86 -9.82 -2.99
C LYS A 26 5.24 -8.71 -2.11
N ILE A 27 4.72 -9.05 -0.93
CA ILE A 27 4.20 -8.07 0.03
C ILE A 27 5.29 -7.06 0.43
N SER A 28 6.51 -7.54 0.67
CA SER A 28 7.65 -6.70 1.04
C SER A 28 8.01 -5.71 -0.06
N LEU A 29 8.05 -6.16 -1.33
CA LEU A 29 8.29 -5.29 -2.48
C LEU A 29 7.21 -4.20 -2.63
N LEU A 30 5.94 -4.58 -2.47
CA LEU A 30 4.83 -3.62 -2.52
C LEU A 30 4.90 -2.59 -1.39
N ARG A 31 5.31 -2.99 -0.18
CA ARG A 31 5.53 -2.08 0.95
C ARG A 31 6.64 -1.07 0.67
N ILE A 32 7.76 -1.51 0.09
CA ILE A 32 8.85 -0.62 -0.33
C ILE A 32 8.35 0.40 -1.36
N SER A 33 7.60 -0.06 -2.37
CA SER A 33 7.02 0.81 -3.39
C SER A 33 6.05 1.84 -2.78
N LEU A 34 5.16 1.39 -1.88
CA LEU A 34 4.23 2.26 -1.15
C LEU A 34 4.95 3.35 -0.37
N LYS A 35 5.95 2.97 0.44
CA LYS A 35 6.75 3.91 1.24
C LYS A 35 7.48 4.93 0.36
N SER A 36 8.04 4.47 -0.77
CA SER A 36 8.71 5.34 -1.73
C SER A 36 7.74 6.38 -2.33
N LYS A 37 6.54 5.94 -2.75
CA LYS A 37 5.52 6.84 -3.32
C LYS A 37 5.00 7.86 -2.32
N VAL A 38 4.66 7.43 -1.10
CA VAL A 38 4.20 8.34 -0.02
C VAL A 38 5.29 9.35 0.33
N LYS A 39 6.54 8.91 0.48
CA LYS A 39 7.67 9.80 0.75
C LYS A 39 7.89 10.81 -0.38
N LYS A 40 7.87 10.36 -1.64
CA LYS A 40 8.01 11.23 -2.80
C LYS A 40 6.89 12.26 -2.83
N LYS A 41 5.64 11.85 -2.62
CA LYS A 41 4.47 12.73 -2.54
C LYS A 41 4.66 13.82 -1.49
N ALA A 42 4.98 13.44 -0.25
CA ALA A 42 5.14 14.38 0.86
C ALA A 42 6.29 15.38 0.59
N LEU A 43 7.41 14.92 0.03
CA LEU A 43 8.51 15.79 -0.36
C LEU A 43 8.13 16.77 -1.48
N THR A 44 7.48 16.27 -2.54
CA THR A 44 7.00 17.11 -3.64
C THR A 44 6.06 18.20 -3.12
N LEU A 45 5.10 17.81 -2.28
CA LEU A 45 4.15 18.76 -1.67
C LEU A 45 4.91 19.83 -0.89
N ARG A 46 5.83 19.44 -0.02
CA ARG A 46 6.65 20.39 0.78
C ARG A 46 7.38 21.41 -0.09
N THR A 47 7.87 21.02 -1.26
CA THR A 47 8.57 21.91 -2.21
C THR A 47 7.63 22.71 -3.12
N SER A 48 6.35 22.34 -3.22
CA SER A 48 5.39 22.94 -4.16
C SER A 48 4.66 24.18 -3.62
N PHE A 49 4.78 24.48 -2.32
CA PHE A 49 4.13 25.64 -1.72
C PHE A 49 4.80 26.94 -2.18
N THR A 50 3.98 27.91 -2.60
CA THR A 50 4.43 29.24 -3.04
C THR A 50 5.06 30.06 -1.92
N LYS A 51 4.61 29.84 -0.67
CA LYS A 51 5.29 30.29 0.53
C LYS A 51 6.02 29.08 1.15
N PRO A 52 7.31 29.21 1.49
CA PRO A 52 8.00 28.16 2.22
C PRO A 52 7.24 27.84 3.49
N ILE A 53 6.96 26.56 3.72
CA ILE A 53 6.39 26.10 4.98
C ILE A 53 7.45 26.30 6.07
N SER A 54 7.12 27.00 7.15
CA SER A 54 8.02 27.15 8.29
C SER A 54 8.13 25.84 9.06
N GLU A 55 9.33 25.50 9.54
CA GLU A 55 9.53 24.31 10.37
C GLU A 55 8.67 24.38 11.63
N GLY A 56 7.97 23.28 11.95
CA GLY A 56 7.07 23.19 13.10
C GLY A 56 5.64 23.69 12.84
N GLU A 57 5.33 24.21 11.65
CA GLU A 57 3.93 24.43 11.27
C GLU A 57 3.14 23.10 11.26
N PRO A 58 1.81 23.11 11.51
CA PRO A 58 1.01 21.89 11.51
C PRO A 58 1.12 21.08 10.21
N ILE A 59 1.20 21.76 9.07
CA ILE A 59 1.38 21.12 7.77
C ILE A 59 2.79 20.52 7.59
N ASP A 60 3.84 21.19 8.07
CA ASP A 60 5.20 20.64 8.05
C ASP A 60 5.26 19.37 8.90
N SER A 61 4.69 19.43 10.11
CA SER A 61 4.62 18.31 11.03
C SER A 61 3.88 17.12 10.42
N ALA A 62 2.75 17.37 9.74
CA ALA A 62 2.01 16.32 9.05
C ALA A 62 2.80 15.69 7.89
N LEU A 63 3.48 16.50 7.07
CA LEU A 63 4.32 16.03 5.97
C LEU A 63 5.54 15.24 6.48
N GLN A 64 6.18 15.69 7.55
CA GLN A 64 7.28 14.97 8.19
C GLN A 64 6.81 13.62 8.76
N GLN A 65 5.63 13.59 9.40
CA GLN A 65 5.04 12.34 9.89
C GLN A 65 4.68 11.38 8.75
N LEU A 66 4.18 11.88 7.61
CA LEU A 66 3.95 11.06 6.41
C LEU A 66 5.25 10.43 5.88
N ILE A 67 6.35 11.18 5.89
CA ILE A 67 7.68 10.68 5.47
C ILE A 67 8.21 9.62 6.44
N ALA A 68 7.97 9.79 7.73
CA ALA A 68 8.44 8.89 8.78
C ALA A 68 7.57 7.64 8.96
N ASN A 69 6.34 7.64 8.44
CA ASN A 69 5.39 6.55 8.60
C ASN A 69 5.92 5.22 7.99
N ASN A 70 5.75 4.12 8.73
CA ASN A 70 6.24 2.81 8.32
C ASN A 70 5.31 2.10 7.33
N LEU A 71 4.01 2.40 7.36
CA LEU A 71 3.00 1.84 6.43
C LEU A 71 2.95 0.30 6.45
N GLU A 72 3.19 -0.32 7.60
CA GLU A 72 3.25 -1.77 7.73
C GLU A 72 1.98 -2.37 8.31
N THR A 73 1.36 -1.65 9.25
CA THR A 73 0.20 -2.08 10.02
C THR A 73 -1.08 -1.35 9.61
N GLY A 74 -2.24 -1.85 10.04
CA GLY A 74 -3.51 -1.12 9.84
C GLY A 74 -3.50 0.27 10.50
N ASN A 75 -2.83 0.43 11.64
CA ASN A 75 -2.71 1.71 12.32
C ASN A 75 -1.84 2.71 11.53
N ASP A 76 -0.76 2.25 10.93
CA ASP A 76 0.09 3.07 10.08
C ASP A 76 -0.68 3.59 8.86
N LEU A 77 -1.50 2.74 8.25
CA LEU A 77 -2.35 3.09 7.11
C LEU A 77 -3.48 4.04 7.51
N GLN A 78 -4.05 3.88 8.70
CA GLN A 78 -5.00 4.87 9.22
C GLN A 78 -4.33 6.22 9.45
N THR A 79 -3.13 6.22 10.03
CA THR A 79 -2.31 7.42 10.23
C THR A 79 -2.02 8.11 8.89
N TYR A 80 -1.73 7.34 7.83
CA TYR A 80 -1.58 7.89 6.48
C TYR A 80 -2.85 8.61 6.00
N VAL A 81 -4.03 8.02 6.22
CA VAL A 81 -5.31 8.63 5.85
C VAL A 81 -5.52 9.96 6.57
N ASP A 82 -5.35 9.95 7.88
CA ASP A 82 -5.62 11.10 8.74
C ASP A 82 -4.66 12.26 8.44
N LEU A 83 -3.37 11.96 8.28
CA LEU A 83 -2.36 12.95 7.90
C LEU A 83 -2.61 13.53 6.50
N SER A 84 -3.01 12.70 5.53
CA SER A 84 -3.30 13.19 4.18
C SER A 84 -4.53 14.11 4.17
N ARG A 85 -5.56 13.81 4.96
CA ARG A 85 -6.72 14.71 5.16
C ARG A 85 -6.31 16.03 5.80
N ALA A 86 -5.44 15.98 6.80
CA ALA A 86 -4.92 17.18 7.45
C ALA A 86 -4.16 18.06 6.44
N VAL A 87 -3.26 17.46 5.65
CA VAL A 87 -2.53 18.16 4.58
C VAL A 87 -3.49 18.75 3.55
N ASN A 88 -4.49 18.00 3.09
CA ASN A 88 -5.50 18.52 2.15
C ASN A 88 -6.28 19.70 2.72
N SER A 89 -6.71 19.60 3.98
CA SER A 89 -7.45 20.67 4.64
C SER A 89 -6.65 21.97 4.66
N HIS A 90 -5.33 21.88 4.89
CA HIS A 90 -4.44 23.04 4.81
C HIS A 90 -4.30 23.56 3.37
N ILE A 91 -4.16 22.69 2.38
CA ILE A 91 -4.07 23.09 0.96
C ILE A 91 -5.34 23.83 0.55
N ILE A 92 -6.52 23.28 0.84
CA ILE A 92 -7.82 23.88 0.53
C ILE A 92 -7.94 25.27 1.16
N ALA A 93 -7.57 25.40 2.45
CA ALA A 93 -7.61 26.70 3.13
C ALA A 93 -6.64 27.73 2.55
N SER A 94 -5.55 27.29 1.91
CA SER A 94 -4.52 28.16 1.34
C SER A 94 -4.79 28.61 -0.11
N VAL A 95 -5.72 27.95 -0.82
CA VAL A 95 -6.02 28.24 -2.23
C VAL A 95 -7.40 28.91 -2.35
N PRO A 96 -7.46 30.22 -2.69
CA PRO A 96 -8.73 30.91 -2.90
C PRO A 96 -9.53 30.23 -4.03
N ASN A 97 -10.82 29.96 -3.79
CA ASN A 97 -11.76 29.33 -4.74
C ASN A 97 -11.46 27.86 -5.11
N TYR A 98 -10.66 27.14 -4.33
CA TYR A 98 -10.51 25.70 -4.52
C TYR A 98 -11.78 24.96 -4.10
N ILE A 99 -12.44 24.28 -5.05
CA ILE A 99 -13.57 23.39 -4.78
C ILE A 99 -12.99 21.97 -4.67
N PRO A 100 -12.88 21.40 -3.46
CA PRO A 100 -12.42 20.02 -3.31
C PRO A 100 -13.45 19.09 -3.96
N THR A 101 -13.01 18.29 -4.93
CA THR A 101 -13.84 17.25 -5.52
C THR A 101 -13.85 15.97 -4.69
N GLU A 102 -12.83 15.73 -3.86
CA GLU A 102 -12.74 14.56 -2.98
C GLU A 102 -12.01 14.86 -1.66
N ASP A 103 -12.56 14.39 -0.52
CA ASP A 103 -12.12 14.73 0.85
C ASP A 103 -10.69 14.26 1.23
N PHE A 104 -10.06 13.43 0.40
CA PHE A 104 -8.79 12.77 0.72
C PHE A 104 -7.75 12.81 -0.40
N MET A 105 -8.13 13.15 -1.64
CA MET A 105 -7.20 13.19 -2.76
C MET A 105 -6.63 14.60 -2.96
N THR A 106 -5.29 14.69 -2.94
CA THR A 106 -4.55 15.91 -3.28
C THR A 106 -4.64 16.24 -4.76
N MET A 107 -4.07 17.37 -5.19
CA MET A 107 -3.89 17.75 -6.60
C MET A 107 -3.22 16.67 -7.47
N ASP A 108 -2.36 15.81 -6.90
CA ASP A 108 -1.74 14.68 -7.60
C ASP A 108 -2.60 13.41 -7.49
N PHE A 109 -3.69 13.41 -8.25
CA PHE A 109 -4.69 12.34 -8.24
C PHE A 109 -4.12 10.98 -8.69
N SER A 110 -3.36 10.94 -9.78
CA SER A 110 -2.79 9.70 -10.33
C SER A 110 -1.89 8.98 -9.31
N ASN A 111 -1.07 9.73 -8.58
CA ASN A 111 -0.22 9.14 -7.54
C ASN A 111 -1.04 8.64 -6.33
N GLU A 112 -2.13 9.32 -5.97
CA GLU A 112 -3.03 8.84 -4.93
C GLU A 112 -3.72 7.53 -5.30
N ILE A 113 -4.22 7.41 -6.54
CA ILE A 113 -4.77 6.15 -7.03
C ILE A 113 -3.71 5.04 -6.99
N ALA A 114 -2.47 5.33 -7.38
CA ALA A 114 -1.39 4.35 -7.29
C ALA A 114 -1.14 3.89 -5.84
N ILE A 115 -1.18 4.81 -4.86
CA ILE A 115 -1.07 4.47 -3.43
C ILE A 115 -2.25 3.61 -2.97
N ILE A 116 -3.47 3.95 -3.38
CA ILE A 116 -4.70 3.20 -3.08
C ILE A 116 -4.62 1.77 -3.61
N VAL A 117 -4.18 1.60 -4.87
CA VAL A 117 -4.00 0.29 -5.49
C VAL A 117 -2.98 -0.53 -4.71
N LEU A 118 -1.84 0.04 -4.34
CA LEU A 118 -0.81 -0.66 -3.56
C LEU A 118 -1.35 -1.13 -2.20
N ILE A 119 -2.06 -0.27 -1.47
CA ILE A 119 -2.66 -0.63 -0.17
C ILE A 119 -3.67 -1.77 -0.32
N LYS A 120 -4.50 -1.75 -1.35
CA LYS A 120 -5.43 -2.84 -1.66
C LYS A 120 -4.73 -4.14 -2.01
N GLU A 121 -3.70 -4.08 -2.86
CA GLU A 121 -2.93 -5.26 -3.24
C GLU A 121 -2.26 -5.89 -2.01
N ILE A 122 -1.62 -5.10 -1.15
CA ILE A 122 -0.99 -5.60 0.08
C ILE A 122 -2.04 -6.24 1.00
N SER A 123 -3.19 -5.60 1.21
CA SER A 123 -4.26 -6.15 2.07
C SER A 123 -4.78 -7.48 1.52
N SER A 124 -5.06 -7.56 0.22
CA SER A 124 -5.53 -8.78 -0.43
C SER A 124 -4.50 -9.91 -0.40
N LEU A 125 -3.21 -9.61 -0.59
CA LEU A 125 -2.12 -10.58 -0.55
C LEU A 125 -1.89 -11.08 0.88
N SER A 126 -2.02 -10.22 1.89
CA SER A 126 -1.90 -10.60 3.31
C SER A 126 -3.00 -11.60 3.69
N ALA A 127 -4.24 -11.35 3.28
CA ALA A 127 -5.34 -12.30 3.48
C ALA A 127 -5.10 -13.65 2.77
N ARG A 128 -4.59 -13.61 1.52
CA ARG A 128 -4.24 -14.83 0.76
C ARG A 128 -3.08 -15.60 1.40
N LEU A 129 -2.09 -14.90 1.92
CA LEU A 129 -0.94 -15.46 2.62
C LEU A 129 -1.40 -16.18 3.89
N ASN A 130 -2.25 -15.55 4.69
CA ASN A 130 -2.82 -16.16 5.90
C ASN A 130 -3.60 -17.45 5.61
N LYS A 131 -4.41 -17.49 4.54
CA LYS A 131 -5.08 -18.72 4.09
C LYS A 131 -4.10 -19.84 3.74
N ARG A 132 -2.93 -19.50 3.15
CA ARG A 132 -1.89 -20.50 2.84
C ARG A 132 -1.13 -20.96 4.08
N ILE A 133 -0.81 -20.04 4.99
CA ILE A 133 -0.18 -20.35 6.28
C ILE A 133 -1.07 -21.28 7.08
N GLU A 134 -2.39 -21.02 7.12
CA GLU A 134 -3.36 -21.90 7.76
C GLU A 134 -3.29 -23.32 7.20
N LYS A 135 -3.35 -23.47 5.87
CA LYS A 135 -3.24 -24.77 5.23
C LYS A 135 -1.91 -25.46 5.52
N TYR A 136 -0.80 -24.73 5.51
CA TYR A 136 0.52 -25.26 5.86
C TYR A 136 0.55 -25.75 7.32
N ASN A 137 0.13 -24.92 8.27
CA ASN A 137 0.14 -25.24 9.70
C ASN A 137 -0.79 -26.42 10.06
N GLN A 138 -1.90 -26.60 9.33
CA GLN A 138 -2.78 -27.78 9.46
C GLN A 138 -2.09 -29.06 8.97
N THR A 139 -1.23 -28.97 7.95
CA THR A 139 -0.55 -30.13 7.35
C THR A 139 0.81 -30.44 7.98
N GLN A 140 1.45 -29.46 8.62
CA GLN A 140 2.75 -29.58 9.29
C GLN A 140 2.70 -28.92 10.68
N PRO A 141 2.06 -29.55 11.68
CA PRO A 141 1.82 -28.94 12.98
C PRO A 141 3.09 -28.73 13.82
N GLU A 142 4.18 -29.43 13.50
CA GLU A 142 5.47 -29.34 14.21
C GLU A 142 6.29 -28.09 13.83
N VAL A 143 6.10 -27.55 12.62
CA VAL A 143 6.82 -26.38 12.12
C VAL A 143 5.80 -25.32 11.72
N LYS A 144 5.25 -24.62 12.70
CA LYS A 144 4.24 -23.58 12.45
C LYS A 144 4.88 -22.29 11.93
N ILE A 145 4.30 -21.76 10.85
CA ILE A 145 4.61 -20.41 10.35
C ILE A 145 3.65 -19.42 11.01
N PRO A 146 4.14 -18.30 11.56
CA PRO A 146 3.27 -17.27 12.15
C PRO A 146 2.43 -16.59 11.07
N TYR A 147 1.21 -16.21 11.43
CA TYR A 147 0.32 -15.41 10.57
C TYR A 147 0.87 -13.99 10.39
N VAL A 148 0.49 -13.36 9.28
CA VAL A 148 0.77 -11.95 9.00
C VAL A 148 -0.43 -11.11 9.40
N ASP A 149 -0.20 -9.87 9.83
CA ASP A 149 -1.29 -8.96 10.20
C ASP A 149 -2.26 -8.73 9.04
N ASN A 150 -3.55 -8.83 9.34
CA ASN A 150 -4.59 -8.41 8.42
C ASN A 150 -4.68 -6.89 8.46
N LEU A 151 -4.48 -6.24 7.30
CA LEU A 151 -4.61 -4.79 7.16
C LEU A 151 -6.08 -4.39 7.16
N ILE A 152 -6.62 -4.23 8.37
CA ILE A 152 -7.99 -3.76 8.63
C ILE A 152 -7.88 -2.44 9.39
N PHE A 153 -8.51 -1.40 8.86
CA PHE A 153 -8.53 -0.07 9.45
C PHE A 153 -9.75 0.72 8.94
N PRO A 154 -10.23 1.73 9.69
CA PRO A 154 -11.45 2.47 9.33
C PRO A 154 -11.44 3.06 7.92
N GLY A 155 -10.33 3.68 7.50
CA GLY A 155 -10.17 4.28 6.18
C GLY A 155 -10.29 3.30 5.01
N MET A 156 -10.23 1.98 5.25
CA MET A 156 -10.31 0.96 4.19
C MET A 156 -11.60 1.03 3.37
N ILE A 157 -12.67 1.58 3.93
CA ILE A 157 -13.94 1.86 3.25
C ILE A 157 -13.72 2.83 2.08
N ASP A 158 -13.00 3.92 2.31
CA ASP A 158 -12.69 4.92 1.29
C ASP A 158 -11.81 4.32 0.18
N PHE A 159 -10.80 3.53 0.56
CA PHE A 159 -10.00 2.77 -0.41
C PHE A 159 -10.87 1.81 -1.23
N ASN A 160 -11.86 1.14 -0.62
CA ASN A 160 -12.75 0.21 -1.33
C ASN A 160 -13.63 0.96 -2.32
N ARG A 161 -14.16 2.12 -1.92
CA ARG A 161 -15.00 2.96 -2.77
C ARG A 161 -14.25 3.38 -4.04
N VAL A 162 -13.05 3.94 -3.87
CA VAL A 162 -12.22 4.39 -5.00
C VAL A 162 -11.72 3.23 -5.84
N TYR A 163 -11.26 2.14 -5.22
CA TYR A 163 -10.75 0.98 -5.95
C TYR A 163 -11.85 0.27 -6.75
N ASN A 164 -13.11 0.30 -6.32
CA ASN A 164 -14.18 -0.32 -7.10
C ASN A 164 -14.60 0.51 -8.31
N ASP A 165 -14.08 1.74 -8.46
CA ASP A 165 -14.24 2.53 -9.66
C ASP A 165 -13.24 2.06 -10.74
N HIS A 166 -13.76 1.29 -11.70
CA HIS A 166 -12.96 0.64 -12.74
C HIS A 166 -12.21 1.61 -13.65
N GLN A 167 -12.72 2.83 -13.85
CA GLN A 167 -12.10 3.83 -14.71
C GLN A 167 -10.77 4.32 -14.11
N LEU A 168 -10.74 4.52 -12.79
CA LEU A 168 -9.57 5.03 -12.07
C LEU A 168 -8.44 3.98 -12.00
N ILE A 169 -8.79 2.70 -11.91
CA ILE A 169 -7.81 1.61 -11.82
C ILE A 169 -7.00 1.42 -13.09
N SER A 170 -7.61 1.57 -14.27
CA SER A 170 -6.90 1.36 -15.54
C SER A 170 -5.70 2.29 -15.68
N GLU A 171 -5.86 3.56 -15.28
CA GLU A 171 -4.84 4.59 -15.39
C GLU A 171 -3.64 4.29 -14.46
N ALA A 172 -3.89 3.89 -13.21
CA ALA A 172 -2.81 3.61 -12.27
C ALA A 172 -2.04 2.30 -12.53
N LYS A 173 -2.67 1.32 -13.19
CA LYS A 173 -2.01 0.04 -13.51
C LYS A 173 -0.96 0.18 -14.60
N ASP A 174 -1.07 1.15 -15.48
CA ASP A 174 -0.09 1.36 -16.54
C ASP A 174 1.17 2.07 -16.02
N ASP A 175 1.03 2.95 -15.03
CA ASP A 175 2.18 3.55 -14.32
C ASP A 175 2.96 2.53 -13.48
N LEU A 176 2.27 1.59 -12.82
CA LEU A 176 2.93 0.54 -12.02
C LEU A 176 3.77 -0.41 -12.87
N LYS A 177 3.39 -0.66 -14.14
CA LYS A 177 4.15 -1.51 -15.08
C LYS A 177 5.43 -0.83 -15.59
N GLN A 178 5.53 0.49 -15.57
CA GLN A 178 6.72 1.22 -16.02
C GLN A 178 7.80 1.33 -14.93
N THR A 179 7.44 1.08 -13.67
CA THR A 179 8.35 1.13 -12.51
C THR A 179 8.88 -0.23 -12.06
N ALA A 180 8.56 -1.31 -12.77
CA ALA A 180 9.03 -2.68 -12.52
C ALA A 180 9.93 -3.16 -13.67
#